data_AF-A0A433D056-F1
#
_entry.id   AF-A0A433D056-F1
#
_cell.length_a   1.000
_cell.length_b   1.000
_cell.length_c   1.000
_cell.angle_alpha   90.00
_cell.angle_beta   90.00
_cell.angle_gamma   90.00
#
_symmetry.space_group_name_H-M   'P 1'
#
loop_
_entity.id
_entity.type
_entity.pdbx_description
1 polymer ?
#
loop_
_entity_poly.entity_id
_entity_poly.type
_entity_poly.pdbx_seq_one_letter_code
_entity_poly.pdbx_strand_id
1 'polypeptide(L)'
;MDNSSQNKIRITSRFNDAPASNDAHLEPFPDFHIPRLQPASVTLDNLIGQGGSARVYKGTMQGSTVAIKQFILPILSLDTEVKAIIRNEVKLLTRLRDSNFMFHTFGYIHDGC
;
A
#
# COMPACT_ATOMS: atom_id res chain seq x y z
N MET A 1 -15.48 4.30 24.06
CA MET A 1 -15.72 4.73 22.66
C MET A 1 -14.39 5.21 22.14
N ASP A 2 -13.58 4.31 21.59
CA ASP A 2 -12.39 4.72 20.84
C ASP A 2 -12.78 4.77 19.37
N ASN A 3 -12.44 5.88 18.73
CA ASN A 3 -12.67 6.12 17.32
C ASN A 3 -11.28 6.26 16.68
N SER A 4 -10.49 5.18 16.75
CA SER A 4 -9.15 5.13 16.18
C SER A 4 -9.22 4.57 14.76
N SER A 5 -9.78 5.35 13.85
CA SER A 5 -9.70 5.09 12.41
C SER A 5 -8.27 5.38 11.94
N GLN A 6 -7.40 4.38 12.09
CA GLN A 6 -6.02 4.47 11.65
C GLN A 6 -6.00 4.37 10.13
N ASN A 7 -5.58 5.45 9.45
CA ASN A 7 -5.42 5.49 8.00
C ASN A 7 -4.31 4.53 7.53
N LYS A 8 -4.63 3.24 7.40
CA LYS A 8 -3.68 2.18 7.05
C LYS A 8 -3.56 2.09 5.54
N ILE A 9 -2.36 2.40 5.03
CA ILE A 9 -2.02 2.17 3.63
C ILE A 9 -1.20 0.89 3.45
N ARG A 10 -1.65 -0.02 2.58
CA ARG A 10 -1.09 -1.39 2.40
C ARG A 10 -0.81 -1.70 0.93
N ILE A 11 0.48 -1.92 0.61
CA ILE A 11 1.00 -2.18 -0.75
C ILE A 11 1.38 -3.67 -0.90
N THR A 12 0.98 -4.36 -1.99
CA THR A 12 1.17 -5.83 -2.22
C THR A 12 1.86 -6.15 -3.58
N SER A 13 2.37 -7.38 -3.90
CA SER A 13 3.08 -7.68 -5.20
C SER A 13 2.93 -9.03 -6.00
N ARG A 14 2.77 -8.99 -7.37
CA ARG A 14 2.90 -9.98 -8.55
C ARG A 14 1.73 -10.64 -9.40
N PHE A 15 1.75 -10.40 -10.73
CA PHE A 15 1.34 -11.18 -11.95
C PHE A 15 0.05 -12.05 -12.05
N ASN A 16 -0.96 -11.62 -12.83
CA ASN A 16 -1.35 -12.04 -14.21
C ASN A 16 -2.77 -11.49 -14.55
N ASP A 17 -2.87 -10.86 -15.72
CA ASP A 17 -4.01 -10.35 -16.53
C ASP A 17 -5.43 -10.15 -15.94
N ALA A 18 -5.87 -8.89 -15.88
CA ALA A 18 -7.03 -8.30 -16.61
C ALA A 18 -7.64 -7.11 -15.83
N PRO A 19 -8.04 -6.01 -16.50
CA PRO A 19 -8.49 -4.78 -15.84
C PRO A 19 -10.02 -4.65 -15.81
N ALA A 20 -10.57 -4.23 -14.68
CA ALA A 20 -11.88 -3.58 -14.55
C ALA A 20 -11.95 -2.99 -13.13
N SER A 21 -12.51 -1.82 -12.83
CA SER A 21 -13.24 -0.79 -13.59
C SER A 21 -13.35 0.41 -12.65
N ASN A 22 -13.14 1.61 -13.19
CA ASN A 22 -13.72 2.93 -12.85
C ASN A 22 -14.47 3.09 -11.51
N ASP A 23 -13.80 3.69 -10.53
CA ASP A 23 -14.44 4.53 -9.52
C ASP A 23 -13.51 5.69 -9.17
N ALA A 24 -13.85 6.89 -9.65
CA ALA A 24 -13.02 8.08 -9.54
C ALA A 24 -13.18 8.73 -8.15
N HIS A 25 -12.59 8.12 -7.12
CA HIS A 25 -12.47 8.73 -5.80
C HIS A 25 -11.00 9.07 -5.53
N LEU A 26 -10.59 10.30 -5.87
CA LEU A 26 -9.33 10.96 -5.48
C LEU A 26 -8.22 9.98 -5.07
N GLU A 27 -7.74 9.21 -6.05
CA GLU A 27 -6.62 8.30 -5.85
C GLU A 27 -5.42 9.17 -5.37
N PRO A 28 -4.79 8.91 -4.21
CA PRO A 28 -3.64 9.68 -3.71
C PRO A 28 -2.44 9.67 -4.66
N PHE A 29 -2.47 8.81 -5.68
CA PHE A 29 -1.39 8.48 -6.59
C PHE A 29 -1.86 8.40 -8.05
N PRO A 30 -2.51 9.45 -8.60
CA PRO A 30 -3.08 9.38 -9.95
C PRO A 30 -2.00 9.17 -11.02
N ASP A 31 -0.77 9.64 -10.75
CA ASP A 31 0.39 9.53 -11.63
C ASP A 31 0.94 8.10 -11.77
N PHE A 32 0.60 7.18 -10.85
CA PHE A 32 1.34 5.93 -10.69
C PHE A 32 0.59 4.66 -11.11
N HIS A 33 -0.66 4.78 -11.57
CA HIS A 33 -1.52 3.65 -11.97
C HIS A 33 -1.42 2.46 -10.99
N ILE A 34 -1.65 2.73 -9.70
CA ILE A 34 -1.72 1.72 -8.65
C ILE A 34 -3.13 1.79 -8.08
N PRO A 35 -3.91 0.70 -8.13
CA PRO A 35 -5.31 0.74 -7.72
C PRO A 35 -5.44 0.80 -6.19
N ARG A 36 -6.46 1.52 -5.71
CA ARG A 36 -6.95 1.35 -4.36
C ARG A 36 -7.54 -0.06 -4.16
N LEU A 37 -7.11 -0.76 -3.12
CA LEU A 37 -7.66 -2.06 -2.72
C LEU A 37 -8.60 -1.90 -1.54
N GLN A 38 -9.59 -2.79 -1.45
CA GLN A 38 -10.43 -2.90 -0.26
C GLN A 38 -9.64 -3.59 0.87
N PRO A 39 -9.76 -3.16 2.15
CA PRO A 39 -9.09 -3.82 3.27
C PRO A 39 -9.36 -5.34 3.35
N ALA A 40 -10.58 -5.76 3.02
CA ALA A 40 -11.01 -7.16 3.01
C ALA A 40 -10.36 -8.02 1.92
N SER A 41 -9.76 -7.40 0.89
CA SER A 41 -9.11 -8.14 -0.22
C SER A 41 -7.82 -8.87 0.21
N VAL A 42 -7.34 -8.60 1.42
CA VAL A 42 -6.02 -9.02 1.87
C VAL A 42 -6.01 -9.42 3.36
N THR A 43 -5.54 -10.62 3.66
CA THR A 43 -5.41 -11.12 5.05
C THR A 43 -4.02 -10.82 5.58
N LEU A 44 -3.90 -10.20 6.74
CA LEU A 44 -2.61 -9.95 7.40
C LEU A 44 -2.21 -11.23 8.16
N ASP A 45 -0.95 -11.63 8.06
CA ASP A 45 -0.37 -12.75 8.81
C ASP A 45 0.80 -12.22 9.68
N ASN A 46 1.85 -13.01 9.87
CA ASN A 46 2.97 -12.68 10.74
C ASN A 46 3.79 -11.46 10.27
N LEU A 47 4.35 -10.73 11.23
CA LEU A 47 5.34 -9.69 10.96
C LEU A 47 6.61 -10.34 10.41
N ILE A 48 7.14 -9.81 9.30
CA ILE A 48 8.38 -10.28 8.66
C ILE A 48 9.48 -9.23 8.62
N GLY A 49 9.17 -7.97 8.95
CA GLY A 49 10.18 -6.92 9.06
C GLY A 49 9.62 -5.66 9.73
N GLN A 50 10.50 -4.90 10.37
CA GLN A 50 10.17 -3.60 10.95
C GLN A 50 11.30 -2.61 10.67
N GLY A 51 10.94 -1.47 10.09
CA GLY A 51 11.82 -0.30 9.97
C GLY A 51 11.30 0.86 10.82
N GLY A 52 11.97 2.01 10.74
CA GLY A 52 11.61 3.20 11.53
C GLY A 52 10.23 3.76 11.22
N SER A 53 9.76 3.62 9.97
CA SER A 53 8.51 4.25 9.50
C SER A 53 7.47 3.25 9.02
N ALA A 54 7.73 1.94 9.12
CA ALA A 54 6.82 0.91 8.64
C ALA A 54 7.06 -0.46 9.29
N ARG A 55 5.98 -1.24 9.37
CA ARG A 55 6.03 -2.70 9.58
C ARG A 55 5.69 -3.42 8.29
N VAL A 56 6.39 -4.50 8.02
CA VAL A 56 6.16 -5.37 6.87
C VAL A 56 5.61 -6.70 7.37
N TYR A 57 4.42 -7.05 6.94
CA TYR A 57 3.76 -8.30 7.27
C TYR A 57 3.79 -9.24 6.07
N LYS A 58 3.87 -10.54 6.33
CA LYS A 58 3.39 -11.55 5.40
C LYS A 58 1.86 -11.47 5.37
N GLY A 59 1.27 -11.87 4.26
CA GLY A 59 -0.16 -12.10 4.22
C GLY A 59 -0.61 -12.72 2.91
N THR A 60 -1.91 -12.70 2.68
CA THR A 60 -2.53 -13.39 1.56
C THR A 60 -3.44 -12.44 0.79
N MET A 61 -3.35 -12.48 -0.55
CA MET A 61 -4.24 -11.76 -1.47
C MET A 61 -4.63 -12.73 -2.59
N GLN A 62 -5.92 -12.99 -2.79
CA GLN A 62 -6.40 -13.93 -3.83
C GLN A 62 -5.65 -15.28 -3.82
N GLY A 63 -5.42 -15.85 -2.63
CA GLY A 63 -4.67 -17.11 -2.46
C GLY A 63 -3.16 -17.02 -2.62
N SER A 64 -2.61 -15.86 -3.01
CA SER A 64 -1.17 -15.64 -3.18
C SER A 64 -0.54 -15.03 -1.93
N THR A 65 0.68 -15.46 -1.60
CA THR A 65 1.47 -14.85 -0.51
C THR A 65 1.99 -13.47 -0.95
N VAL A 66 1.77 -12.45 -0.13
CA VAL A 66 2.18 -11.07 -0.40
C VAL A 66 2.93 -10.46 0.79
N ALA A 67 3.81 -9.49 0.51
CA ALA A 67 4.35 -8.60 1.51
C ALA A 67 3.43 -7.38 1.65
N ILE A 68 3.28 -6.89 2.88
CA ILE A 68 2.32 -5.84 3.26
C ILE A 68 3.07 -4.81 4.07
N LYS A 69 3.42 -3.71 3.44
CA LYS A 69 4.08 -2.59 4.12
C LYS A 69 3.01 -1.67 4.71
N GLN A 70 2.86 -1.71 6.03
CA GLN A 70 2.05 -0.80 6.81
C GLN A 70 2.94 0.34 7.32
N PHE A 71 2.69 1.55 6.84
CA PHE A 71 3.37 2.74 7.39
C PHE A 71 2.88 3.03 8.81
N ILE A 72 3.82 3.34 9.70
CA ILE A 72 3.57 3.73 11.08
C ILE A 72 4.09 5.15 11.21
N LEU A 73 3.18 6.09 11.12
CA LEU A 73 3.51 7.51 11.02
C LEU A 73 3.08 8.18 12.33
N PRO A 74 3.95 8.98 12.96
CA PRO A 74 3.58 9.74 14.14
C PRO A 74 2.39 10.66 13.85
N ILE A 75 1.45 10.74 14.79
CA ILE A 75 0.30 11.67 14.73
C ILE A 75 0.75 13.14 14.59
N LEU A 76 1.99 13.45 15.02
CA LEU A 76 2.61 14.76 14.96
C LEU A 76 3.24 15.10 13.59
N SER A 77 3.34 14.13 12.68
CA SER A 77 3.88 14.37 11.35
C SER A 77 2.85 15.10 10.50
N LEU A 78 3.26 16.23 9.92
CA LEU A 78 2.39 17.00 9.03
C LEU A 78 1.93 16.10 7.89
N ASP A 79 0.62 16.04 7.63
CA ASP A 79 0.01 15.23 6.57
C ASP A 79 0.78 15.30 5.24
N THR A 80 1.32 16.47 4.92
CA THR A 80 2.10 16.72 3.70
C THR A 80 3.43 15.95 3.66
N GLU A 81 4.17 15.88 4.77
CA GLU A 81 5.46 15.18 4.85
C GLU A 81 5.25 13.67 4.79
N VAL A 82 4.25 13.18 5.52
CA VAL A 82 3.78 11.80 5.46
C VAL A 82 3.41 11.40 4.04
N LYS A 83 2.56 12.19 3.37
CA LYS A 83 2.14 11.95 1.99
C LYS A 83 3.33 11.98 1.04
N ALA A 84 4.30 12.86 1.26
CA ALA A 84 5.52 12.93 0.45
C ALA A 84 6.38 11.66 0.58
N ILE A 85 6.56 11.13 1.80
CA ILE A 85 7.30 9.88 2.03
C ILE A 85 6.63 8.72 1.30
N ILE A 86 5.31 8.55 1.49
CA ILE A 86 4.57 7.47 0.84
C ILE A 86 4.59 7.65 -0.69
N ARG A 87 4.41 8.88 -1.19
CA ARG A 87 4.48 9.18 -2.64
C ARG A 87 5.84 8.86 -3.22
N ASN A 88 6.94 9.18 -2.52
CA ASN A 88 8.28 8.88 -2.99
C ASN A 88 8.54 7.37 -3.06
N GLU A 89 8.10 6.63 -2.05
CA GLU A 89 8.18 5.16 -2.07
C GLU A 89 7.39 4.62 -3.27
N VAL A 90 6.13 4.99 -3.40
CA VAL A 90 5.26 4.56 -4.51
C VAL A 90 5.87 4.91 -5.88
N LYS A 91 6.41 6.12 -6.02
CA LYS A 91 7.11 6.57 -7.24
C LYS A 91 8.29 5.66 -7.58
N LEU A 92 9.12 5.32 -6.61
CA LEU A 92 10.25 4.41 -6.80
C LEU A 92 9.78 3.02 -7.18
N LEU A 93 8.77 2.50 -6.48
CA LEU A 93 8.22 1.17 -6.75
C LEU A 93 7.63 1.08 -8.16
N THR A 94 6.95 2.12 -8.64
CA THR A 94 6.41 2.18 -10.00
C THR A 94 7.51 2.27 -11.05
N ARG A 95 8.56 3.08 -10.83
CA ARG A 95 9.70 3.19 -11.78
C ARG A 95 10.50 1.90 -11.90
N LEU A 96 10.50 1.09 -10.85
CA LEU A 96 11.21 -0.19 -10.82
C LEU A 96 10.33 -1.36 -11.28
N ARG A 97 9.08 -1.11 -11.69
CA ARG A 97 8.15 -2.14 -12.18
C ARG A 97 8.70 -2.92 -13.38
N ASP A 98 9.42 -2.24 -14.27
CA ASP A 98 10.00 -2.83 -15.49
C ASP A 98 11.42 -3.37 -15.26
N SER A 99 11.91 -3.33 -14.02
CA SER A 99 13.23 -3.79 -13.64
C SER A 99 13.17 -5.21 -13.06
N ASN A 100 14.14 -6.06 -13.41
CA ASN A 100 14.29 -7.41 -12.86
C ASN A 100 14.62 -7.44 -11.35
N PHE A 101 14.82 -6.28 -10.73
CA PHE A 101 15.28 -6.15 -9.34
C PHE A 101 14.16 -5.93 -8.32
N MET A 102 12.90 -5.79 -8.73
CA MET A 102 11.87 -5.33 -7.80
C MET A 102 10.48 -6.00 -7.96
N PHE A 103 9.80 -6.13 -6.83
CA PHE A 103 8.48 -6.75 -6.74
C PHE A 103 7.39 -5.77 -7.21
N HIS A 104 6.52 -6.22 -8.12
CA HIS A 104 5.42 -5.42 -8.68
C HIS A 104 4.54 -4.82 -7.59
N THR A 105 4.09 -3.57 -7.68
CA THR A 105 3.09 -3.05 -6.72
C THR A 105 1.67 -3.27 -7.25
N PHE A 106 0.87 -4.05 -6.55
CA PHE A 106 -0.51 -4.44 -6.90
C PHE A 106 -1.55 -3.40 -6.56
N GLY A 107 -1.31 -2.57 -5.54
CA GLY A 107 -2.33 -1.70 -5.03
C GLY A 107 -1.91 -0.99 -3.76
N TYR A 108 -2.76 -0.10 -3.28
CA TYR A 108 -2.64 0.48 -1.95
C TYR A 108 -4.00 0.38 -1.26
N ILE A 109 -4.06 0.01 0.01
CA ILE A 109 -5.26 0.29 0.82
C ILE A 109 -5.11 1.71 1.32
N HIS A 110 -6.20 2.41 1.62
CA HIS A 110 -6.17 3.59 2.46
C HIS A 110 -7.44 3.49 3.26
N ASP A 111 -7.32 3.21 4.55
CA ASP A 111 -8.41 3.51 5.46
C ASP A 111 -8.49 5.04 5.42
N GLY A 112 -9.46 5.56 4.70
CA GLY A 112 -9.86 6.95 4.79
C GLY A 112 -11.20 6.89 5.48
N CYS A 113 -11.34 7.55 6.61
CA CYS A 113 -12.66 8.05 6.99
C CYS A 113 -13.22 8.93 5.88
#